data_AF-A0AAN9PAS3-F1
#
_entry.id   AF-A0AAN9PAS3-F1
#
_cell.length_a   1.000
_cell.length_b   1.000
_cell.length_c   1.000
_cell.angle_alpha   90.00
_cell.angle_beta   90.00
_cell.angle_gamma   90.00
#
_symmetry.space_group_name_H-M   'P 1'
#
loop_
_entity.id
_entity.type
_entity.pdbx_description
1 polymer ?
#
loop_
_entity_poly.entity_id
_entity_poly.type
_entity_poly.pdbx_seq_one_letter_code
_entity_poly.pdbx_strand_id
1 'polypeptide(L)'
;MEWFESISQSKSKEQVGFSAVVIWSIWNARNNREFQGRSKSVEEVASKISGFWERWRKVRHEAFGSPLPSRHGGAANSSIMPTLNLFTNLPLDSVIASDILRDATKTVSKIIGKPESYVMILLNGGVPIAFGGSEEPAAYGELISIGGLGPDVNGKLSSTIADILQTKLSIDSSRFYIKFYDVQRSFFGFNGSTF
;
A
#
# COMPACT_ATOMS: atom_id res chain seq x y z
N MET A 1 12.15 -1.86 -30.36
CA MET A 1 11.44 -3.07 -29.88
C MET A 1 11.97 -3.57 -28.54
N GLU A 2 13.11 -3.10 -28.03
CA GLU A 2 13.70 -3.57 -26.76
C GLU A 2 13.02 -3.03 -25.48
N TRP A 3 12.18 -2.00 -25.58
CA TRP A 3 11.47 -1.45 -24.42
C TRP A 3 10.21 -2.26 -24.02
N PHE A 4 9.73 -3.15 -24.90
CA PHE A 4 8.54 -3.98 -24.65
C PHE A 4 8.84 -5.24 -23.85
N GLU A 5 10.03 -5.85 -24.00
CA GLU A 5 10.42 -7.02 -23.21
C GLU A 5 10.74 -6.66 -21.74
N SER A 6 11.19 -5.43 -21.48
CA SER A 6 11.44 -4.94 -20.12
C SER A 6 10.16 -4.81 -19.27
N ILE A 7 9.01 -4.61 -19.91
CA ILE A 7 7.71 -4.46 -19.23
C ILE A 7 7.05 -5.81 -18.95
N SER A 8 7.28 -6.83 -19.79
CA SER A 8 6.65 -8.15 -19.60
C SER A 8 7.24 -8.94 -18.42
N GLN A 9 8.48 -8.63 -18.02
CA GLN A 9 9.20 -9.42 -17.00
C GLN A 9 9.02 -8.94 -15.55
N SER A 10 8.38 -7.78 -15.25
CA SER A 10 8.50 -7.19 -13.90
C SER A 10 7.23 -6.91 -13.09
N LYS A 11 5.99 -7.05 -13.59
CA LYS A 11 4.81 -6.54 -12.84
C LYS A 11 3.56 -7.43 -12.91
N SER A 12 2.80 -7.46 -11.81
CA SER A 12 1.55 -8.21 -11.65
C SER A 12 0.52 -7.87 -12.74
N LYS A 13 -0.37 -8.82 -13.05
CA LYS A 13 -1.34 -8.78 -14.17
C LYS A 13 -2.19 -7.49 -14.23
N GLU A 14 -2.35 -6.77 -13.13
CA GLU A 14 -3.09 -5.50 -13.05
C GLU A 14 -2.33 -4.29 -13.60
N GLN A 15 -1.00 -4.20 -13.41
CA GLN A 15 -0.21 -3.07 -13.94
C GLN A 15 0.04 -3.17 -15.45
N VAL A 16 0.04 -4.40 -15.99
CA VAL A 16 0.12 -4.66 -17.44
C VAL A 16 -1.15 -4.16 -18.14
N GLY A 17 -2.32 -4.34 -17.53
CA GLY A 17 -3.59 -3.84 -18.06
C GLY A 17 -3.67 -2.31 -18.08
N PHE A 18 -3.20 -1.63 -17.02
CA PHE A 18 -3.21 -0.17 -16.95
C PHE A 18 -2.25 0.46 -17.99
N SER A 19 -1.08 -0.14 -18.16
CA SER A 19 -0.08 0.32 -19.12
C SER A 19 -0.53 0.08 -20.57
N ALA A 20 -1.18 -1.06 -20.86
CA ALA A 20 -1.71 -1.36 -22.19
C ALA A 20 -2.84 -0.40 -22.61
N VAL A 21 -3.72 0.02 -21.69
CA VAL A 21 -4.81 0.97 -21.96
C VAL A 21 -4.29 2.38 -22.21
N VAL A 22 -3.28 2.82 -21.45
CA VAL A 22 -2.64 4.14 -21.65
C VAL A 22 -1.86 4.17 -22.96
N ILE A 23 -1.11 3.11 -23.28
CA ILE A 23 -0.35 3.00 -24.54
C ILE A 23 -1.30 2.91 -25.75
N TRP A 24 -2.38 2.15 -25.66
CA TRP A 24 -3.40 2.08 -26.72
C TRP A 24 -4.10 3.44 -26.91
N SER A 25 -4.38 4.16 -25.84
CA SER A 25 -5.01 5.50 -25.90
C SER A 25 -4.08 6.53 -26.56
N ILE A 26 -2.78 6.49 -26.25
CA ILE A 26 -1.77 7.38 -26.87
C ILE A 26 -1.55 7.01 -28.35
N TRP A 27 -1.48 5.71 -28.67
CA TRP A 27 -1.33 5.23 -30.04
C TRP A 27 -2.56 5.56 -30.91
N ASN A 28 -3.77 5.39 -30.37
CA ASN A 28 -5.02 5.70 -31.05
C ASN A 28 -5.20 7.21 -31.25
N ALA A 29 -4.77 8.04 -30.28
CA ALA A 29 -4.74 9.50 -30.43
C ALA A 29 -3.74 9.97 -31.51
N ARG A 30 -2.64 9.24 -31.71
CA ARG A 30 -1.56 9.62 -32.64
C ARG A 30 -1.78 9.14 -34.08
N ASN A 31 -2.51 8.05 -34.29
CA ASN A 31 -2.69 7.42 -35.61
C ASN A 31 -4.09 7.60 -36.24
N ASN A 32 -5.05 8.22 -35.56
CA ASN A 32 -6.37 8.44 -36.14
C ASN A 32 -6.36 9.68 -37.07
N ARG A 33 -6.51 9.45 -38.38
CA ARG A 33 -6.47 10.49 -39.44
C ARG A 33 -7.64 11.50 -39.41
N GLU A 34 -8.56 11.42 -38.45
CA GLU A 34 -9.64 12.41 -38.26
C GLU A 34 -9.28 13.59 -37.34
N PHE A 35 -8.09 13.59 -36.72
CA PHE A 35 -7.70 14.61 -35.73
C PHE A 35 -7.04 15.87 -36.31
N GLN A 36 -6.91 15.98 -37.63
CA GLN A 36 -6.56 17.24 -38.28
C GLN A 36 -7.83 17.90 -38.84
N GLY A 37 -8.36 18.91 -38.13
CA GLY A 37 -9.17 19.94 -38.79
C GLY A 37 -10.49 20.39 -38.15
N ARG A 38 -10.91 19.91 -36.97
CA ARG A 38 -12.12 20.45 -36.30
C ARG A 38 -11.94 20.61 -34.81
N SER A 39 -12.04 21.84 -34.32
CA SER A 39 -12.19 22.14 -32.88
C SER A 39 -13.53 21.60 -32.42
N LYS A 40 -13.52 20.45 -31.73
CA LYS A 40 -14.69 19.97 -30.99
C LYS A 40 -14.66 20.59 -29.59
N SER A 41 -15.83 20.99 -29.07
CA SER A 41 -15.91 21.60 -27.75
C SER A 41 -15.53 20.61 -26.66
N VAL A 42 -15.08 21.12 -25.52
CA VAL A 42 -14.69 20.33 -24.35
C VAL A 42 -15.84 19.41 -23.89
N GLU A 43 -17.10 19.82 -24.07
CA GLU A 43 -18.25 18.98 -23.73
C GLU A 43 -18.38 17.74 -24.61
N GLU A 44 -18.02 17.81 -25.90
CA GLU A 44 -18.11 16.67 -26.81
C GLU A 44 -17.06 15.60 -26.47
N VAL A 45 -15.87 16.04 -26.04
CA VAL A 45 -14.80 15.14 -25.56
C VAL A 45 -15.18 14.55 -24.20
N ALA A 46 -15.72 15.36 -23.28
CA ALA A 46 -16.18 14.92 -21.97
C ALA A 46 -17.33 13.88 -22.06
N SER A 47 -18.27 14.09 -22.98
CA SER A 47 -19.39 13.16 -23.25
C SER A 47 -18.91 11.80 -23.79
N LYS A 48 -17.88 11.81 -24.65
CA LYS A 48 -17.30 10.56 -25.16
C LYS A 48 -16.53 9.80 -24.08
N ILE A 49 -15.83 10.53 -23.20
CA ILE A 49 -15.12 9.96 -22.05
C ILE A 49 -16.12 9.39 -21.04
N SER A 50 -17.19 10.11 -20.69
CA SER A 50 -18.22 9.61 -19.77
C SER A 50 -18.94 8.38 -20.31
N GLY A 51 -19.33 8.38 -21.58
CA GLY A 51 -19.94 7.23 -22.24
C GLY A 51 -19.00 6.02 -22.33
N PHE A 52 -17.69 6.25 -22.45
CA PHE A 52 -16.68 5.19 -22.32
C PHE A 52 -16.63 4.63 -20.90
N TRP A 53 -16.62 5.47 -19.86
CA TRP A 53 -16.65 5.03 -18.46
C TRP A 53 -17.93 4.27 -18.10
N GLU A 54 -19.10 4.68 -18.60
CA GLU A 54 -20.36 3.94 -18.41
C GLU A 54 -20.28 2.53 -19.02
N ARG A 55 -19.78 2.43 -20.26
CA ARG A 55 -19.61 1.16 -20.96
C ARG A 55 -18.56 0.28 -20.29
N TRP A 56 -17.45 0.86 -19.84
CA TRP A 56 -16.39 0.15 -19.12
C TRP A 56 -16.87 -0.36 -17.76
N ARG A 57 -17.69 0.43 -17.05
CA ARG A 57 -18.34 0.04 -15.78
C ARG A 57 -19.30 -1.14 -15.98
N LYS A 58 -20.01 -1.17 -17.11
CA LYS A 58 -20.95 -2.26 -17.48
C LYS A 58 -20.21 -3.55 -17.84
N VAL A 59 -19.17 -3.48 -18.67
CA VAL A 59 -18.33 -4.62 -19.06
C VAL A 59 -17.53 -5.18 -17.87
N ARG A 60 -17.06 -4.33 -16.96
CA ARG A 60 -16.39 -4.76 -15.72
C ARG A 60 -17.33 -5.57 -14.81
N HIS A 61 -18.61 -5.21 -14.77
CA HIS A 61 -19.62 -5.91 -13.96
C HIS A 61 -19.88 -7.33 -14.47
N GLU A 62 -19.87 -7.54 -15.78
CA GLU A 62 -20.04 -8.85 -16.42
C GLU A 62 -18.76 -9.71 -16.37
N ALA A 63 -17.58 -9.11 -16.49
CA ALA A 63 -16.30 -9.83 -16.51
C ALA A 63 -15.74 -10.21 -15.12
N PHE A 64 -16.10 -9.46 -14.06
CA PHE A 64 -15.48 -9.61 -12.73
C PHE A 64 -16.47 -9.84 -11.57
N GLY A 65 -17.74 -10.06 -11.86
CA GLY A 65 -18.73 -10.65 -10.94
C GLY A 65 -18.59 -10.27 -9.46
N SER A 66 -18.96 -9.03 -9.09
CA SER A 66 -19.59 -8.61 -7.81
C SER A 66 -19.70 -7.07 -7.78
N PRO A 67 -20.76 -6.47 -7.22
CA PRO A 67 -20.81 -5.03 -6.99
C PRO A 67 -19.78 -4.63 -5.93
N LEU A 68 -19.39 -3.34 -5.90
CA LEU A 68 -18.75 -2.75 -4.71
C LEU A 68 -19.62 -3.07 -3.49
N PRO A 69 -19.04 -3.50 -2.35
CA PRO A 69 -19.82 -3.97 -1.23
C PRO A 69 -20.78 -2.87 -0.76
N SER A 70 -22.07 -3.20 -0.78
CA SER A 70 -23.12 -2.37 -0.22
C SER A 70 -22.84 -2.15 1.26
N ARG A 71 -22.86 -0.89 1.69
CA ARG A 71 -23.00 -0.51 3.10
C ARG A 71 -24.21 -1.27 3.65
N HIS A 72 -23.99 -2.04 4.72
CA HIS A 72 -24.94 -2.76 5.59
C HIS A 72 -24.92 -4.30 5.47
N GLY A 73 -24.19 -4.94 6.42
CA GLY A 73 -24.55 -6.24 7.01
C GLY A 73 -23.65 -7.44 6.67
N GLY A 74 -22.70 -7.77 7.56
CA GLY A 74 -22.08 -9.11 7.62
C GLY A 74 -20.60 -9.15 8.04
N ALA A 75 -20.33 -9.64 9.26
CA ALA A 75 -19.04 -10.04 9.84
C ALA A 75 -18.06 -8.95 10.34
N ALA A 76 -18.26 -8.52 11.60
CA ALA A 76 -17.31 -8.17 12.68
C ALA A 76 -15.93 -7.48 12.42
N ASN A 77 -15.54 -7.07 11.21
CA ASN A 77 -14.14 -6.66 10.95
C ASN A 77 -14.00 -5.48 9.96
N SER A 78 -14.89 -4.49 10.03
CA SER A 78 -15.00 -3.42 9.03
C SER A 78 -14.06 -2.21 9.22
N SER A 79 -13.14 -2.24 10.19
CA SER A 79 -12.25 -1.10 10.47
C SER A 79 -10.97 -1.54 11.14
N ILE A 80 -10.16 -2.35 10.47
CA ILE A 80 -8.76 -2.48 10.91
C ILE A 80 -7.92 -1.53 10.07
N MET A 81 -7.15 -0.68 10.74
CA MET A 81 -6.41 0.45 10.16
C MET A 81 -4.98 0.47 10.73
N PRO A 82 -4.12 -0.46 10.29
CA PRO A 82 -2.82 -0.65 10.91
C PRO A 82 -1.82 0.41 10.45
N THR A 83 -1.15 1.03 11.42
CA THR A 83 -0.04 1.96 11.23
C THR A 83 1.16 1.49 12.03
N LEU A 84 2.24 1.15 11.34
CA LEU A 84 3.51 0.77 11.97
C LEU A 84 4.50 1.92 11.89
N ASN A 85 4.94 2.43 13.03
CA ASN A 85 6.09 3.32 13.13
C ASN A 85 7.33 2.50 13.49
N LEU A 86 8.40 2.64 12.73
CA LEU A 86 9.71 2.07 13.03
C LEU A 86 10.73 3.19 13.23
N PHE A 87 11.54 3.05 14.26
CA PHE A 87 12.63 3.95 14.61
C PHE A 87 13.91 3.13 14.79
N THR A 88 15.02 3.60 14.26
CA THR A 88 16.34 2.98 14.46
C THR A 88 17.43 4.05 14.56
N ASN A 89 18.49 3.74 15.31
CA ASN A 89 19.71 4.54 15.38
C ASN A 89 20.58 4.46 14.14
N LEU A 90 20.34 3.48 13.27
CA LEU A 90 21.07 3.37 12.03
C LEU A 90 20.63 4.44 11.02
N PRO A 91 21.57 5.06 10.29
CA PRO A 91 21.22 5.85 9.11
C PRO A 91 20.61 4.93 8.05
N LEU A 92 19.68 5.46 7.27
CA LEU A 92 19.01 4.71 6.22
C LEU A 92 19.25 5.36 4.87
N ASP A 93 19.74 4.58 3.91
CA ASP A 93 19.67 4.96 2.51
C ASP A 93 18.28 4.67 1.92
N SER A 94 17.99 5.29 0.79
CA SER A 94 16.66 5.23 0.16
C SER A 94 16.31 3.84 -0.37
N VAL A 95 17.29 3.02 -0.75
CA VAL A 95 17.07 1.67 -1.29
C VAL A 95 16.68 0.73 -0.16
N ILE A 96 17.48 0.68 0.91
CA ILE A 96 17.18 -0.12 2.11
C ILE A 96 15.85 0.31 2.73
N ALA A 97 15.61 1.63 2.84
CA ALA A 97 14.35 2.15 3.37
C ALA A 97 13.14 1.69 2.53
N SER A 98 13.22 1.77 1.21
CA SER A 98 12.14 1.34 0.31
C SER A 98 11.86 -0.16 0.42
N ASP A 99 12.91 -0.97 0.59
CA ASP A 99 12.82 -2.40 0.78
C ASP A 99 12.13 -2.77 2.10
N ILE A 100 12.52 -2.12 3.21
CA ILE A 100 11.88 -2.32 4.52
C ILE A 100 10.41 -1.91 4.46
N LEU A 101 10.10 -0.75 3.87
CA LEU A 101 8.71 -0.27 3.74
C LEU A 101 7.84 -1.28 2.97
N ARG A 102 8.34 -1.81 1.85
CA ARG A 102 7.64 -2.83 1.05
C ARG A 102 7.41 -4.12 1.85
N ASP A 103 8.46 -4.63 2.48
CA ASP A 103 8.41 -5.94 3.15
C ASP A 103 7.59 -5.87 4.45
N ALA A 104 7.66 -4.75 5.18
CA ALA A 104 6.81 -4.48 6.35
C ALA A 104 5.34 -4.32 5.95
N THR A 105 5.03 -3.59 4.86
CA THR A 105 3.66 -3.41 4.35
C THR A 105 3.02 -4.76 4.05
N LYS A 106 3.73 -5.63 3.31
CA LYS A 106 3.28 -6.99 3.00
C LYS A 106 3.06 -7.84 4.24
N THR A 107 3.99 -7.79 5.19
CA THR A 107 3.94 -8.57 6.44
C THR A 107 2.74 -8.16 7.29
N VAL A 108 2.57 -6.86 7.55
CA VAL A 108 1.45 -6.33 8.34
C VAL A 108 0.11 -6.67 7.68
N SER A 109 -0.02 -6.41 6.38
CA SER A 109 -1.20 -6.75 5.57
C SER A 109 -1.58 -8.23 5.71
N LYS A 110 -0.60 -9.12 5.51
CA LYS A 110 -0.79 -10.57 5.54
C LYS A 110 -1.18 -11.07 6.92
N ILE A 111 -0.54 -10.60 7.99
CA ILE A 111 -0.77 -11.12 9.34
C ILE A 111 -2.10 -10.60 9.91
N ILE A 112 -2.41 -9.32 9.70
CA ILE A 112 -3.64 -8.70 10.19
C ILE A 112 -4.86 -9.07 9.34
N GLY A 113 -4.64 -9.43 8.07
CA GLY A 113 -5.71 -9.78 7.14
C GLY A 113 -6.41 -8.55 6.55
N LYS A 114 -5.64 -7.50 6.26
CA LYS A 114 -6.13 -6.28 5.59
C LYS A 114 -5.35 -6.01 4.31
N PRO A 115 -6.00 -5.53 3.23
CA PRO A 115 -5.28 -5.16 2.02
C PRO A 115 -4.20 -4.12 2.30
N GLU A 116 -3.08 -4.20 1.58
CA GLU A 116 -1.94 -3.26 1.71
C GLU A 116 -2.37 -1.79 1.57
N SER A 117 -3.44 -1.50 0.82
CA SER A 117 -4.00 -0.15 0.66
C SER A 117 -4.49 0.50 1.96
N TYR A 118 -4.66 -0.27 3.04
CA TYR A 118 -5.05 0.21 4.37
C TYR A 118 -3.89 0.25 5.36
N VAL A 119 -2.70 -0.22 4.96
CA VAL A 119 -1.53 -0.29 5.81
C VAL A 119 -0.68 0.96 5.61
N MET A 120 -0.32 1.61 6.71
CA MET A 120 0.65 2.69 6.70
C MET A 120 1.91 2.26 7.45
N ILE A 121 3.08 2.49 6.85
CA ILE A 121 4.37 2.23 7.48
C ILE A 121 5.18 3.53 7.47
N LEU A 122 5.71 3.91 8.63
CA LEU A 122 6.67 4.99 8.80
C LEU A 122 8.00 4.36 9.20
N LEU A 123 9.09 4.84 8.61
CA LEU A 123 10.44 4.39 8.92
C LEU A 123 11.35 5.59 9.16
N ASN A 124 11.95 5.63 10.34
CA ASN A 124 12.74 6.75 10.83
C ASN A 124 14.15 6.24 11.19
N GLY A 125 15.14 6.63 10.39
CA GLY A 125 16.56 6.33 10.62
C GLY A 125 17.28 7.45 11.36
N GLY A 126 18.46 7.14 11.91
CA GLY A 126 19.34 8.10 12.57
C GLY A 126 18.79 8.67 13.88
N VAL A 127 17.84 7.97 14.51
CA VAL A 127 17.24 8.36 15.78
C VAL A 127 18.14 7.89 16.92
N PRO A 128 18.68 8.76 17.79
CA PRO A 128 19.52 8.30 18.90
C PRO A 128 18.78 7.28 19.80
N ILE A 129 19.33 6.07 19.93
CA ILE A 129 18.78 4.99 20.74
C ILE A 129 19.93 4.35 21.53
N ALA A 130 19.75 4.24 22.84
CA ALA A 130 20.53 3.37 23.71
C ALA A 130 19.62 2.28 24.27
N PHE A 131 20.05 1.02 24.17
CA PHE A 131 19.32 -0.15 24.67
C PHE A 131 20.24 -0.98 25.56
N GLY A 132 19.82 -1.21 26.81
CA GLY A 132 20.66 -1.87 27.82
C GLY A 132 21.94 -1.09 28.14
N GLY A 133 21.94 0.24 28.00
CA GLY A 133 23.12 1.09 28.23
C GLY A 133 24.12 1.14 27.08
N SER A 134 23.81 0.56 25.92
CA SER A 134 24.66 0.54 24.73
C SER A 134 23.96 1.14 23.52
N GLU A 135 24.70 1.89 22.69
CA GLU A 135 24.26 2.51 21.44
C GLU A 135 24.48 1.61 20.20
N GLU A 136 24.82 0.34 20.39
CA GLU A 136 24.84 -0.65 19.31
C GLU A 136 23.50 -0.71 18.56
N PRO A 137 23.45 -1.19 17.30
CA PRO A 137 22.25 -1.20 16.47
C PRO A 137 21.01 -1.67 17.21
N ALA A 138 19.97 -0.83 17.19
CA ALA A 138 18.74 -1.06 17.92
C ALA A 138 17.54 -0.44 17.18
N ALA A 139 16.36 -0.93 17.50
CA ALA A 139 15.12 -0.41 16.94
C ALA A 139 13.99 -0.37 17.96
N TYR A 140 13.05 0.55 17.73
CA TYR A 140 11.79 0.63 18.44
C TYR A 140 10.65 0.71 17.43
N GLY A 141 9.59 -0.05 17.70
CA GLY A 141 8.40 -0.11 16.87
C GLY A 141 7.15 0.30 17.65
N GLU A 142 6.20 0.90 16.96
CA GLU A 142 4.85 1.11 17.45
C GLU A 142 3.86 0.68 16.40
N LEU A 143 3.01 -0.30 16.73
CA LEU A 143 1.91 -0.69 15.87
C LEU A 143 0.60 -0.22 16.49
N ILE A 144 0.01 0.79 15.85
CA ILE A 144 -1.28 1.36 16.20
C ILE A 144 -2.31 0.80 15.23
N SER A 145 -3.44 0.32 15.72
CA SER A 145 -4.50 -0.17 14.86
C SER A 145 -5.85 -0.07 15.54
N ILE A 146 -6.90 0.16 14.76
CA ILE A 146 -8.28 -0.05 15.22
C ILE A 146 -8.54 -1.56 15.18
N GLY A 147 -8.58 -2.25 16.32
CA GLY A 147 -8.74 -3.70 16.33
C GLY A 147 -7.67 -4.47 15.54
N GLY A 148 -7.88 -5.78 15.38
CA GLY A 148 -6.98 -6.67 14.66
C GLY A 148 -5.68 -7.00 15.41
N LEU A 149 -5.53 -6.51 16.64
CA LEU A 149 -4.41 -6.83 17.54
C LEU A 149 -4.88 -7.82 18.61
N GLY A 150 -3.94 -8.62 19.11
CA GLY A 150 -4.19 -9.66 20.11
C GLY A 150 -2.94 -10.52 20.32
N PRO A 151 -2.85 -11.33 21.39
CA PRO A 151 -1.61 -12.00 21.78
C PRO A 151 -0.91 -12.76 20.64
N ASP A 152 -1.65 -13.59 19.90
CA ASP A 152 -1.11 -14.39 18.79
C ASP A 152 -0.68 -13.55 17.59
N VAL A 153 -1.48 -12.55 17.24
CA VAL A 153 -1.20 -11.63 16.12
C VAL A 153 0.01 -10.76 16.45
N ASN A 154 0.06 -10.23 17.66
CA ASN A 154 1.15 -9.40 18.17
C ASN A 154 2.46 -10.20 18.20
N GLY A 155 2.44 -11.45 18.67
CA GLY A 155 3.62 -12.32 18.66
C GLY A 155 4.16 -12.55 17.24
N LYS A 156 3.27 -12.85 16.28
CA LYS A 156 3.67 -13.02 14.86
C LYS A 156 4.23 -11.74 14.26
N LEU A 157 3.58 -10.60 14.50
CA LEU A 157 4.04 -9.30 14.03
C LEU A 157 5.40 -8.95 14.64
N SER A 158 5.57 -9.13 15.95
CA SER A 158 6.84 -8.87 16.63
C SER A 158 7.98 -9.68 16.02
N SER A 159 7.80 -11.00 15.86
CA SER A 159 8.82 -11.88 15.28
C SER A 159 9.15 -11.48 13.84
N THR A 160 8.15 -11.35 12.98
CA THR A 160 8.38 -11.11 11.54
C THR A 160 8.93 -9.72 11.24
N ILE A 161 8.57 -8.70 12.02
CA ILE A 161 9.19 -7.37 11.92
C ILE A 161 10.64 -7.41 12.41
N ALA A 162 10.93 -8.12 13.52
CA ALA A 162 12.31 -8.31 13.97
C ALA A 162 13.17 -9.00 12.89
N ASP A 163 12.64 -10.02 12.22
CA ASP A 163 13.33 -10.71 11.12
C ASP A 163 13.64 -9.78 9.94
N ILE A 164 12.73 -8.86 9.59
CA ILE A 164 12.97 -7.84 8.56
C ILE A 164 14.11 -6.93 8.98
N LEU A 165 14.09 -6.42 10.22
CA LEU A 165 15.13 -5.52 10.74
C LEU A 165 16.49 -6.23 10.84
N GLN A 166 16.51 -7.49 11.28
CA GLN A 166 17.69 -8.33 11.30
C GLN A 166 18.27 -8.52 9.90
N THR A 167 17.41 -8.84 8.91
CA THR A 167 17.86 -9.15 7.54
C THR A 167 18.33 -7.91 6.80
N LYS A 168 17.63 -6.78 6.98
CA LYS A 168 17.87 -5.55 6.21
C LYS A 168 18.89 -4.62 6.87
N LEU A 169 18.97 -4.64 8.20
CA LEU A 169 19.77 -3.69 8.98
C LEU A 169 20.73 -4.36 9.96
N SER A 170 20.76 -5.69 10.05
CA SER A 170 21.60 -6.43 11.00
C SER A 170 21.33 -6.06 12.46
N ILE A 171 20.12 -5.58 12.78
CA ILE A 171 19.72 -5.30 14.16
C ILE A 171 19.34 -6.61 14.83
N ASP A 172 20.03 -6.95 15.91
CA ASP A 172 19.73 -8.14 16.71
C ASP A 172 18.29 -8.09 17.24
N SER A 173 17.52 -9.16 17.09
CA SER A 173 16.13 -9.22 17.55
C SER A 173 15.98 -8.97 19.07
N SER A 174 17.00 -9.25 19.88
CA SER A 174 17.01 -8.94 21.31
C SER A 174 17.12 -7.43 21.61
N ARG A 175 17.48 -6.62 20.61
CA ARG A 175 17.60 -5.15 20.68
C ARG A 175 16.46 -4.42 19.96
N PHE A 176 15.33 -5.11 19.79
CA PHE A 176 14.12 -4.57 19.21
C PHE A 176 12.94 -4.71 20.17
N TYR A 177 12.30 -3.59 20.48
CA TYR A 177 11.00 -3.56 21.14
C TYR A 177 9.92 -3.08 20.18
N ILE A 178 8.73 -3.66 20.27
CA ILE A 178 7.54 -3.16 19.60
C ILE A 178 6.38 -3.05 20.59
N LYS A 179 5.77 -1.87 20.62
CA LYS A 179 4.56 -1.58 21.38
C LYS A 179 3.35 -1.75 20.48
N PHE A 180 2.32 -2.44 20.97
CA PHE A 180 1.03 -2.59 20.29
C PHE A 180 -0.02 -1.73 20.97
N TYR A 181 -0.79 -0.96 20.20
CA TYR A 181 -1.83 -0.09 20.72
C TYR A 181 -3.12 -0.23 19.91
N ASP A 182 -4.11 -0.86 20.52
CA ASP A 182 -5.47 -0.94 19.96
C ASP A 182 -6.23 0.34 20.29
N VAL A 183 -6.65 1.06 19.26
CA VAL A 183 -7.31 2.36 19.38
C VAL A 183 -8.80 2.26 19.06
N GLN A 184 -9.60 2.98 19.85
CA GLN A 184 -11.00 3.18 19.50
C GLN A 184 -11.12 3.99 18.21
N ARG A 185 -12.08 3.62 17.36
CA ARG A 185 -12.34 4.27 16.06
C ARG A 185 -12.41 5.79 16.12
N SER A 186 -13.10 6.33 17.12
CA SER A 186 -13.28 7.77 17.33
C SER A 186 -11.99 8.52 17.66
N PHE A 187 -10.91 7.82 17.98
CA PHE A 187 -9.58 8.39 18.24
C PHE A 187 -8.61 8.19 17.08
N PHE A 188 -9.07 7.68 15.94
CA PHE A 188 -8.24 7.44 14.78
C PHE A 188 -8.84 8.15 13.55
N GLY A 189 -8.08 9.08 12.99
CA GLY A 189 -8.52 9.95 11.91
C GLY A 189 -8.13 9.43 10.53
N PHE A 190 -9.01 9.60 9.54
CA PHE A 190 -8.74 9.35 8.14
C PHE A 190 -9.63 10.21 7.25
N ASN A 191 -9.07 10.73 6.16
CA ASN A 191 -9.79 11.51 5.16
C ASN A 191 -10.62 12.67 5.73
N GLY A 192 -10.05 13.41 6.70
CA GLY A 192 -10.69 14.59 7.30
C GLY A 192 -11.80 14.28 8.32
N SER A 193 -11.99 13.02 8.73
CA SER A 193 -12.93 12.60 9.77
C SER A 193 -12.29 11.54 10.67
N THR A 194 -13.01 11.03 11.67
CA THR A 194 -12.68 9.78 12.38
C THR A 194 -13.39 8.58 11.75
N PHE A 195 -12.92 7.37 12.04
CA PHE A 195 -13.53 6.10 11.60
C PHE A 195 -14.82 5.71 12.32
#